data_AF-A0AA39H926-F1
#
_entry.id   AF-A0AA39H926-F1
#
_cell.length_a   1.000
_cell.length_b   1.000
_cell.length_c   1.000
_cell.angle_alpha   90.00
_cell.angle_beta   90.00
_cell.angle_gamma   90.00
#
_symmetry.space_group_name_H-M   'P 1'
#
loop_
_entity.id
_entity.type
_entity.pdbx_description
1 polymer ?
#
loop_
_entity_poly.entity_id
_entity_poly.type
_entity_poly.pdbx_seq_one_letter_code
_entity_poly.pdbx_strand_id
1 'polypeptide(L)'
;MDEGDIVREYEDTYRLFRWITMGGMGIAMPLHALTVYLIIFKSPKNFHVYKYVLLNVSVWTFLTDLVMDVVYLPSPVIEIFGFYAGGPVALLGSAGGKASFVAGTFCSAENLVSLLIAFFYRYRALQVDFKVFGKTSRRWHYWTLLKALAVQTIAPTILCGIPLSVVFVTGALGMNMMNVFLHTCLYLTQKILFLSIPAYVRPQDLLFKAFTHADKTQFHNNLTPREKSEFNTVAMMFRLSVALGLDVQTNDIVSMAQDRYPTLYKKLTQYQKEVSVKEYMLPERVRKFIRDRRSEFRAWFPNGVLDSQAFARSARLSGLEIADMTEFERAALFAYFPHLRELIENPHFKAFMLQPYEFNNELRALMA
;
A
#
# COMPACT_ATOMS: atom_id res chain seq x y z
N MET A 1 -26.48 41.60 -40.89
CA MET A 1 -26.95 40.65 -39.87
C MET A 1 -26.79 41.38 -38.56
N ASP A 2 -27.90 41.62 -37.86
CA ASP A 2 -27.86 42.41 -36.63
C ASP A 2 -27.17 41.60 -35.53
N GLU A 3 -26.44 42.24 -34.62
CA GLU A 3 -25.66 41.55 -33.59
C GLU A 3 -26.56 40.68 -32.69
N GLY A 4 -27.83 41.09 -32.55
CA GLY A 4 -28.87 40.32 -31.86
C GLY A 4 -29.33 39.05 -32.57
N ASP A 5 -29.19 38.94 -33.89
CA ASP A 5 -29.57 37.73 -34.64
C ASP A 5 -28.54 36.62 -34.45
N ILE A 6 -27.25 36.96 -34.38
CA ILE A 6 -26.16 35.99 -34.15
C ILE A 6 -26.29 35.37 -32.75
N VAL A 7 -26.61 36.18 -31.73
CA VAL A 7 -26.80 35.69 -30.36
C VAL A 7 -28.01 34.77 -30.27
N ARG A 8 -29.13 35.11 -30.93
CA ARG A 8 -30.34 34.26 -30.95
C ARG A 8 -30.11 32.93 -31.65
N GLU A 9 -29.47 32.94 -32.81
CA GLU A 9 -29.15 31.72 -33.56
C GLU A 9 -28.23 30.80 -32.73
N TYR A 10 -27.27 31.37 -32.01
CA TYR A 10 -26.41 30.64 -31.09
C TYR A 10 -27.21 30.07 -29.91
N GLU A 11 -28.04 30.87 -29.24
CA GLU A 11 -28.88 30.40 -28.12
C GLU A 11 -29.80 29.25 -28.53
N ASP A 12 -30.43 29.33 -29.69
CA ASP A 12 -31.32 28.28 -30.20
C ASP A 12 -30.56 26.99 -30.54
N THR A 13 -29.34 27.12 -31.08
CA THR A 13 -28.48 25.96 -31.41
C THR A 13 -28.13 25.13 -30.17
N TYR A 14 -27.87 25.78 -29.03
CA TYR A 14 -27.50 25.08 -27.78
C TYR A 14 -28.67 24.84 -26.82
N ARG A 15 -29.88 25.28 -27.18
CA ARG A 15 -31.08 25.18 -26.33
C ARG A 15 -31.38 23.74 -25.90
N LEU A 16 -31.30 22.80 -26.85
CA LEU A 16 -31.56 21.39 -26.58
C LEU A 16 -30.52 20.80 -25.61
N PHE A 17 -29.24 21.04 -25.87
CA PHE A 17 -28.16 20.58 -25.00
C PHE A 17 -28.35 21.11 -23.58
N ARG A 18 -28.68 22.41 -23.44
CA ARG A 18 -28.95 23.04 -22.15
C ARG A 18 -30.06 22.35 -21.37
N TRP A 19 -31.19 22.05 -22.02
CA TRP A 19 -32.28 21.31 -21.38
C TRP A 19 -31.88 19.90 -20.96
N ILE A 20 -31.12 19.20 -21.80
CA ILE A 20 -30.60 17.87 -21.47
C ILE A 20 -29.69 17.94 -20.25
N THR A 21 -28.78 18.91 -20.18
CA THR A 21 -27.84 19.01 -19.05
C THR A 21 -28.53 19.46 -17.77
N MET A 22 -29.44 20.44 -17.81
CA MET A 22 -30.25 20.85 -16.65
C MET A 22 -31.14 19.71 -16.15
N GLY A 23 -31.77 18.96 -17.07
CA GLY A 23 -32.57 17.78 -16.72
C GLY A 23 -31.72 16.69 -16.09
N GLY A 24 -30.53 16.44 -16.64
CA GLY A 24 -29.54 15.51 -16.09
C GLY A 24 -29.12 15.88 -14.66
N MET A 25 -28.77 17.14 -14.42
CA MET A 25 -28.41 17.67 -13.10
C MET A 25 -29.55 17.51 -12.09
N GLY A 26 -30.77 17.88 -12.49
CA GLY A 26 -31.96 17.78 -11.64
C GLY A 26 -32.26 16.35 -11.19
N ILE A 27 -31.87 15.34 -11.98
CA ILE A 27 -32.02 13.92 -11.65
C ILE A 27 -30.80 13.39 -10.88
N ALA A 28 -29.59 13.77 -11.29
CA ALA A 28 -28.34 13.28 -10.73
C ALA A 28 -28.16 13.70 -9.27
N MET A 29 -28.41 14.97 -8.92
CA MET A 29 -28.21 15.47 -7.56
C MET A 29 -29.00 14.68 -6.50
N PRO A 30 -30.32 14.46 -6.66
CA PRO A 30 -31.08 13.62 -5.74
C PRO A 30 -30.54 12.18 -5.66
N LEU A 31 -30.08 11.61 -6.77
CA LEU A 31 -29.51 10.25 -6.79
C LEU A 31 -28.17 10.16 -6.05
N HIS A 32 -27.31 11.17 -6.16
CA HIS A 32 -26.07 11.22 -5.37
C HIS A 32 -26.36 11.37 -3.88
N ALA A 33 -27.27 12.28 -3.51
CA ALA A 33 -27.71 12.45 -2.13
C ALA A 33 -28.33 11.15 -1.57
N LEU A 34 -29.17 10.48 -2.35
CA LEU A 34 -29.73 9.17 -2.01
C LEU A 34 -28.65 8.10 -1.85
N THR A 35 -27.64 8.08 -2.72
CA THR A 35 -26.52 7.13 -2.63
C THR A 35 -25.75 7.31 -1.31
N VAL A 36 -25.41 8.56 -0.96
CA VAL A 36 -24.76 8.90 0.31
C VAL A 36 -25.64 8.48 1.49
N TYR A 37 -26.95 8.79 1.44
CA TYR A 37 -27.91 8.37 2.46
C TYR A 37 -27.96 6.85 2.64
N LEU A 38 -28.03 6.08 1.55
CA LEU A 38 -28.06 4.62 1.58
C LEU A 38 -26.76 4.04 2.16
N ILE A 39 -25.61 4.61 1.82
CA ILE A 39 -24.32 4.19 2.38
C ILE A 39 -24.28 4.45 3.89
N ILE A 40 -24.71 5.63 4.36
CA ILE A 40 -24.66 6.01 5.78
C ILE A 40 -25.67 5.21 6.60
N PHE A 41 -26.93 5.12 6.18
CA PHE A 41 -28.02 4.65 7.03
C PHE A 41 -28.48 3.22 6.73
N LYS A 42 -28.33 2.72 5.50
CA LYS A 42 -28.85 1.41 5.08
C LYS A 42 -27.77 0.35 4.83
N SER A 43 -26.49 0.70 4.91
CA SER A 43 -25.40 -0.28 4.73
C SER A 43 -25.33 -1.28 5.91
N PRO A 44 -25.22 -2.60 5.66
CA PRO A 44 -25.19 -3.62 6.71
C PRO A 44 -23.99 -3.47 7.66
N LYS A 45 -24.15 -3.83 8.94
CA LYS A 45 -23.10 -3.70 9.97
C LYS A 45 -21.79 -4.40 9.60
N ASN A 46 -21.85 -5.50 8.84
CA ASN A 46 -20.64 -6.25 8.46
C ASN A 46 -19.78 -5.54 7.40
N PHE A 47 -20.23 -4.42 6.82
CA PHE A 47 -19.53 -3.66 5.78
C PHE A 47 -18.75 -2.45 6.29
N HIS A 48 -18.42 -2.39 7.59
CA HIS A 48 -17.83 -1.21 8.24
C HIS A 48 -16.76 -0.49 7.40
N VAL A 49 -15.82 -1.24 6.85
CA VAL A 49 -14.63 -0.73 6.16
C VAL A 49 -14.95 -0.31 4.71
N TYR A 50 -15.68 -1.14 3.97
CA TYR A 50 -16.10 -0.82 2.59
C TYR A 50 -17.02 0.41 2.54
N LYS A 51 -17.87 0.56 3.55
CA LYS A 51 -18.78 1.70 3.71
C LYS A 51 -18.03 3.04 3.65
N TYR A 52 -16.87 3.17 4.30
CA TYR A 52 -16.11 4.42 4.29
C TYR A 52 -15.43 4.69 2.95
N VAL A 53 -14.96 3.66 2.24
CA VAL A 53 -14.37 3.84 0.90
C VAL A 53 -15.43 4.26 -0.10
N LEU A 54 -16.59 3.60 -0.11
CA LEU A 54 -17.72 4.01 -0.94
C LEU A 54 -18.20 5.41 -0.60
N LEU A 55 -18.31 5.73 0.70
CA LEU A 55 -18.72 7.06 1.14
C LEU A 55 -17.74 8.13 0.66
N ASN A 56 -16.43 7.87 0.78
CA ASN A 56 -15.39 8.78 0.33
C ASN A 56 -15.51 9.02 -1.19
N VAL A 57 -15.58 7.95 -1.98
CA VAL A 57 -15.75 8.05 -3.44
C VAL A 57 -17.03 8.81 -3.80
N SER A 58 -18.16 8.46 -3.21
CA SER A 58 -19.45 9.11 -3.51
C SER A 58 -19.48 10.58 -3.12
N VAL A 59 -18.82 10.98 -2.03
CA VAL A 59 -18.74 12.39 -1.62
C VAL A 59 -17.86 13.19 -2.59
N TRP A 60 -16.70 12.66 -2.99
CA TRP A 60 -15.83 13.34 -3.95
C TRP A 60 -16.48 13.44 -5.33
N THR A 61 -17.06 12.36 -5.83
CA THR A 61 -17.82 12.39 -7.09
C THR A 61 -18.96 13.40 -7.01
N PHE A 62 -19.74 13.43 -5.92
CA PHE A 62 -20.80 14.44 -5.75
C PHE A 62 -20.26 15.87 -5.72
N LEU A 63 -19.12 16.11 -5.07
CA LEU A 63 -18.51 17.44 -5.02
C LEU A 63 -17.95 17.85 -6.38
N THR A 64 -17.32 16.92 -7.10
CA THR A 64 -16.83 17.14 -8.47
C THR A 64 -17.99 17.42 -9.41
N ASP A 65 -19.08 16.67 -9.32
CA ASP A 65 -20.28 16.89 -10.12
C ASP A 65 -20.95 18.23 -9.74
N LEU A 66 -21.00 18.61 -8.46
CA LEU A 66 -21.44 19.95 -8.02
C LEU A 66 -20.57 21.05 -8.64
N VAL A 67 -19.25 20.89 -8.65
CA VAL A 67 -18.33 21.87 -9.24
C VAL A 67 -18.52 21.93 -10.76
N MET A 68 -18.61 20.79 -11.43
CA MET A 68 -18.91 20.72 -12.87
C MET A 68 -20.28 21.34 -13.18
N ASP A 69 -21.28 21.07 -12.37
CA ASP A 69 -22.65 21.48 -12.62
C ASP A 69 -22.91 22.96 -12.29
N VAL A 70 -22.27 23.50 -11.25
CA VAL A 70 -22.45 24.89 -10.82
C VAL A 70 -21.45 25.83 -11.50
N VAL A 71 -20.22 25.38 -11.75
CA VAL A 71 -19.16 26.23 -12.31
C VAL A 71 -19.06 26.08 -13.83
N TYR A 72 -19.24 24.87 -14.37
CA TYR A 72 -18.97 24.58 -15.79
C TYR A 72 -20.22 24.35 -16.64
N LEU A 73 -21.32 23.84 -16.10
CA LEU A 73 -22.57 23.62 -16.84
C LEU A 73 -23.34 24.89 -17.21
N PRO A 74 -23.36 25.97 -16.41
CA PRO A 74 -23.98 27.19 -16.88
C PRO A 74 -23.12 27.89 -17.94
N SER A 75 -21.99 27.30 -18.37
CA SER A 75 -21.11 27.83 -19.43
C SER A 75 -21.83 28.22 -20.72
N PRO A 76 -22.89 27.56 -21.22
CA PRO A 76 -23.58 28.10 -22.41
C PRO A 76 -24.32 29.43 -22.17
N VAL A 77 -24.62 29.79 -20.92
CA VAL A 77 -25.28 31.06 -20.54
C VAL A 77 -24.24 32.08 -20.06
N ILE A 78 -23.24 31.63 -19.28
CA ILE A 78 -22.18 32.47 -18.75
C ILE A 78 -21.08 32.70 -19.80
N GLU A 79 -20.92 31.88 -20.84
CA GLU A 79 -19.99 32.17 -21.94
C GLU A 79 -20.31 33.51 -22.59
N ILE A 80 -21.58 33.74 -22.90
CA ILE A 80 -22.03 34.94 -23.60
C ILE A 80 -22.06 36.15 -22.65
N PHE A 81 -22.62 36.02 -21.45
CA PHE A 81 -22.81 37.17 -20.54
C PHE A 81 -21.69 37.36 -19.50
N GLY A 82 -20.86 36.35 -19.21
CA GLY A 82 -19.90 36.36 -18.09
C GLY A 82 -18.47 35.89 -18.40
N PHE A 83 -18.17 35.24 -19.52
CA PHE A 83 -16.79 34.85 -19.88
C PHE A 83 -16.26 35.59 -21.11
N TYR A 84 -17.09 35.90 -22.12
CA TYR A 84 -16.61 36.60 -23.33
C TYR A 84 -16.81 38.13 -23.30
N ALA A 85 -17.88 38.65 -22.69
CA ALA A 85 -18.21 40.07 -22.77
C ALA A 85 -18.07 40.90 -21.47
N GLY A 86 -18.09 40.31 -20.26
CA GLY A 86 -18.05 41.15 -19.05
C GLY A 86 -17.97 40.52 -17.65
N GLY A 87 -17.76 39.22 -17.48
CA GLY A 87 -17.65 38.61 -16.13
C GLY A 87 -16.22 38.26 -15.72
N PRO A 88 -16.04 37.71 -14.50
CA PRO A 88 -14.73 37.61 -13.84
C PRO A 88 -13.68 36.77 -14.56
N VAL A 89 -14.06 35.94 -15.54
CA VAL A 89 -13.10 35.15 -16.34
C VAL A 89 -12.70 35.86 -17.64
N ALA A 90 -13.42 36.90 -18.06
CA ALA A 90 -12.94 37.79 -19.14
C ALA A 90 -11.58 38.41 -18.77
N LEU A 91 -11.31 38.63 -17.48
CA LEU A 91 -10.01 39.05 -16.94
C LEU A 91 -8.88 38.05 -17.22
N LEU A 92 -9.18 36.76 -17.43
CA LEU A 92 -8.22 35.71 -17.75
C LEU A 92 -8.02 35.55 -19.26
N GLY A 93 -8.82 36.21 -20.10
CA GLY A 93 -8.75 36.15 -21.55
C GLY A 93 -8.77 34.70 -22.10
N SER A 94 -7.99 34.45 -23.15
CA SER A 94 -7.89 33.12 -23.78
C SER A 94 -7.31 32.03 -22.86
N ALA A 95 -6.71 32.40 -21.72
CA ALA A 95 -6.24 31.43 -20.72
C ALA A 95 -7.39 30.82 -19.91
N GLY A 96 -8.51 31.54 -19.74
CA GLY A 96 -9.68 31.06 -19.00
C GLY A 96 -10.34 29.85 -19.66
N GLY A 97 -10.49 29.88 -20.99
CA GLY A 97 -11.01 28.74 -21.75
C GLY A 97 -10.10 27.51 -21.67
N LYS A 98 -8.77 27.70 -21.77
CA LYS A 98 -7.79 26.62 -21.62
C LYS A 98 -7.80 26.03 -20.20
N ALA A 99 -7.85 26.88 -19.17
CA ALA A 99 -7.95 26.44 -17.78
C ALA A 99 -9.24 25.65 -17.52
N SER A 100 -10.35 26.09 -18.10
CA SER A 100 -11.65 25.42 -17.98
C SER A 100 -11.66 24.06 -18.66
N PHE A 101 -11.09 23.96 -19.86
CA PHE A 101 -10.93 22.69 -20.57
C PHE A 101 -10.04 21.70 -19.80
N VAL A 102 -8.92 22.17 -19.26
CA VAL A 102 -8.00 21.34 -18.45
C VAL A 102 -8.70 20.85 -17.18
N ALA A 103 -9.42 21.72 -16.48
CA ALA A 103 -10.16 21.37 -15.28
C ALA A 103 -11.30 20.37 -15.57
N GLY A 104 -12.09 20.59 -16.61
CA GLY A 104 -13.15 19.66 -16.99
C GLY A 104 -12.62 18.27 -17.40
N THR A 105 -11.52 18.23 -18.16
CA THR A 105 -10.83 16.99 -18.52
C THR A 105 -10.30 16.27 -17.28
N PHE A 106 -9.75 17.03 -16.34
CA PHE A 106 -9.23 16.51 -15.08
C PHE A 106 -10.35 15.89 -14.22
N CYS A 107 -11.44 16.62 -13.99
CA CYS A 107 -12.61 16.14 -13.23
C CYS A 107 -13.22 14.89 -13.86
N SER A 108 -13.29 14.83 -15.19
CA SER A 108 -13.76 13.64 -15.93
C SER A 108 -12.86 12.42 -15.73
N ALA A 109 -11.54 12.62 -15.74
CA ALA A 109 -10.57 11.55 -15.48
C ALA A 109 -10.66 11.05 -14.02
N GLU A 110 -10.85 11.94 -13.06
CA GLU A 110 -11.05 11.57 -11.65
C GLU A 110 -12.31 10.70 -11.47
N ASN A 111 -13.42 11.08 -12.10
CA ASN A 111 -14.66 10.30 -12.08
C ASN A 111 -14.47 8.91 -12.71
N LEU A 112 -13.74 8.81 -13.83
CA LEU A 112 -13.43 7.53 -14.46
C LEU A 112 -12.59 6.62 -13.55
N VAL A 113 -11.55 7.16 -12.91
CA VAL A 113 -10.71 6.35 -12.01
C VAL A 113 -11.48 5.94 -10.75
N SER A 114 -12.32 6.82 -10.21
CA SER A 114 -13.21 6.51 -9.09
C SER A 114 -14.17 5.37 -9.43
N LEU A 115 -14.76 5.39 -10.62
CA LEU A 115 -15.58 4.29 -11.14
C LEU A 115 -14.78 3.00 -11.32
N LEU A 116 -13.57 3.07 -11.86
CA LEU A 116 -12.70 1.90 -12.01
C LEU A 116 -12.35 1.28 -10.65
N ILE A 117 -12.03 2.10 -9.64
CA ILE A 117 -11.75 1.61 -8.29
C ILE A 117 -12.99 0.96 -7.68
N ALA A 118 -14.16 1.59 -7.79
CA ALA A 118 -15.42 1.02 -7.33
C ALA A 118 -15.74 -0.30 -8.05
N PHE A 119 -15.51 -0.37 -9.36
CA PHE A 119 -15.68 -1.57 -10.18
C PHE A 119 -14.71 -2.67 -9.77
N PHE A 120 -13.40 -2.41 -9.70
CA PHE A 120 -12.40 -3.39 -9.26
C PHE A 120 -12.72 -3.90 -7.87
N TYR A 121 -13.13 -3.02 -6.96
CA TYR A 121 -13.50 -3.43 -5.61
C TYR A 121 -14.74 -4.33 -5.62
N ARG A 122 -15.81 -3.96 -6.34
CA ARG A 122 -17.02 -4.79 -6.45
C ARG A 122 -16.76 -6.12 -7.15
N TYR A 123 -15.99 -6.12 -8.23
CA TYR A 123 -15.57 -7.32 -8.95
C TYR A 123 -14.81 -8.26 -8.02
N ARG A 124 -13.87 -7.73 -7.24
CA ARG A 124 -13.11 -8.50 -6.23
C ARG A 124 -13.98 -8.96 -5.06
N ALA A 125 -15.02 -8.21 -4.70
CA ALA A 125 -15.97 -8.61 -3.65
C ALA A 125 -16.99 -9.67 -4.11
N LEU A 126 -17.38 -9.66 -5.40
CA LEU A 126 -18.30 -10.64 -6.02
C LEU A 126 -17.65 -11.97 -6.34
N GLN A 127 -16.32 -12.02 -6.43
CA GLN A 127 -15.59 -13.28 -6.45
C GLN A 127 -15.55 -13.82 -5.01
N VAL A 128 -16.61 -14.55 -4.65
CA VAL A 128 -17.05 -15.00 -3.30
C VAL A 128 -15.98 -15.74 -2.46
N ASP A 129 -14.77 -15.96 -2.95
CA ASP A 129 -13.62 -16.39 -2.14
C ASP A 129 -12.37 -15.55 -2.44
N PHE A 130 -12.37 -14.26 -2.08
CA PHE A 130 -11.22 -13.40 -2.38
C PHE A 130 -10.04 -13.59 -1.42
N LYS A 131 -9.24 -14.61 -1.71
CA LYS A 131 -7.84 -14.74 -1.30
C LYS A 131 -6.94 -14.04 -2.34
N VAL A 132 -6.51 -12.80 -2.08
CA VAL A 132 -5.44 -12.20 -2.91
C VAL A 132 -4.14 -12.92 -2.55
N PHE A 133 -3.59 -13.71 -3.46
CA PHE A 133 -2.43 -14.58 -3.18
C PHE A 133 -2.64 -15.50 -1.97
N GLY A 134 -3.76 -16.22 -1.89
CA GLY A 134 -4.02 -17.17 -0.81
C GLY A 134 -4.24 -16.58 0.60
N LYS A 135 -4.04 -15.27 0.79
CA LYS A 135 -4.30 -14.57 2.06
C LYS A 135 -5.67 -13.89 2.05
N THR A 136 -6.43 -14.16 3.11
CA THR A 136 -7.61 -13.36 3.49
C THR A 136 -7.23 -11.88 3.50
N SER A 137 -8.02 -11.06 2.81
CA SER A 137 -7.78 -9.63 2.68
C SER A 137 -7.62 -8.98 4.06
N ARG A 138 -6.37 -8.76 4.49
CA ARG A 138 -6.05 -8.09 5.76
C ARG A 138 -6.22 -6.59 5.61
N ARG A 139 -6.58 -5.94 6.72
CA ARG A 139 -6.74 -4.47 6.91
C ARG A 139 -5.68 -3.59 6.21
N TRP A 140 -4.50 -4.11 5.89
CA TRP A 140 -3.44 -3.37 5.19
C TRP A 140 -3.74 -3.05 3.73
N HIS A 141 -4.27 -3.98 2.92
CA HIS A 141 -4.64 -3.66 1.52
C HIS A 141 -5.70 -2.55 1.47
N TYR A 142 -6.57 -2.51 2.48
CA TYR A 142 -7.52 -1.45 2.67
C TYR A 142 -6.86 -0.10 2.98
N TRP A 143 -5.87 -0.05 3.88
CA TRP A 143 -5.14 1.19 4.15
C TRP A 143 -4.29 1.64 2.96
N THR A 144 -3.70 0.73 2.19
CA THR A 144 -2.95 1.08 0.98
C THR A 144 -3.88 1.63 -0.09
N LEU A 145 -5.06 1.04 -0.26
CA LEU A 145 -6.08 1.53 -1.19
C LEU A 145 -6.68 2.87 -0.73
N LEU A 146 -6.95 3.04 0.57
CA LEU A 146 -7.43 4.30 1.14
C LEU A 146 -6.37 5.41 1.00
N LYS A 147 -5.09 5.07 1.16
CA LYS A 147 -3.96 5.98 0.90
C LYS A 147 -3.83 6.30 -0.59
N ALA A 148 -3.98 5.32 -1.48
CA ALA A 148 -3.97 5.56 -2.92
C ALA A 148 -5.13 6.46 -3.34
N LEU A 149 -6.34 6.22 -2.83
CA LEU A 149 -7.52 7.07 -3.02
C LEU A 149 -7.30 8.46 -2.47
N ALA A 150 -6.81 8.58 -1.23
CA ALA A 150 -6.54 9.87 -0.61
C ALA A 150 -5.44 10.64 -1.37
N VAL A 151 -4.38 9.97 -1.84
CA VAL A 151 -3.34 10.60 -2.66
C VAL A 151 -3.90 10.99 -4.02
N GLN A 152 -4.75 10.15 -4.63
CA GLN A 152 -5.36 10.43 -5.92
C GLN A 152 -6.40 11.55 -5.85
N THR A 153 -7.08 11.77 -4.73
CA THR A 153 -8.00 12.91 -4.55
C THR A 153 -7.26 14.15 -4.05
N ILE A 154 -6.44 14.02 -3.00
CA ILE A 154 -5.73 15.16 -2.38
C ILE A 154 -4.66 15.73 -3.32
N ALA A 155 -3.85 14.89 -3.98
CA ALA A 155 -2.76 15.40 -4.81
C ALA A 155 -3.29 16.28 -5.94
N PRO A 156 -4.40 15.96 -6.62
CA PRO A 156 -4.97 16.85 -7.61
C PRO A 156 -5.82 18.00 -7.06
N THR A 157 -6.52 17.86 -5.94
CA THR A 157 -7.14 19.03 -5.31
C THR A 157 -6.07 20.06 -4.91
N ILE A 158 -4.88 19.60 -4.51
CA ILE A 158 -3.72 20.45 -4.24
C ILE A 158 -3.07 20.95 -5.54
N LEU A 159 -2.83 20.07 -6.53
CA LEU A 159 -2.17 20.41 -7.80
C LEU A 159 -3.03 21.24 -8.76
N CYS A 160 -4.35 21.22 -8.64
CA CYS A 160 -5.26 22.01 -9.46
C CYS A 160 -5.92 23.11 -8.65
N GLY A 161 -6.37 22.84 -7.41
CA GLY A 161 -7.01 23.83 -6.55
C GLY A 161 -6.05 24.90 -6.03
N ILE A 162 -4.77 24.58 -5.78
CA ILE A 162 -3.78 25.60 -5.40
C ILE A 162 -3.40 26.46 -6.62
N PRO A 163 -3.13 25.93 -7.82
CA PRO A 163 -2.92 26.78 -8.99
C PRO A 163 -4.16 27.56 -9.42
N LEU A 164 -5.38 27.06 -9.24
CA LEU A 164 -6.59 27.85 -9.50
C LEU A 164 -6.77 28.98 -8.47
N SER A 165 -6.60 28.70 -7.17
CA SER A 165 -6.65 29.75 -6.14
C SER A 165 -5.49 30.73 -6.24
N VAL A 166 -4.30 30.26 -6.62
CA VAL A 166 -3.12 31.08 -6.90
C VAL A 166 -3.30 31.84 -8.21
N VAL A 167 -3.92 31.31 -9.28
CA VAL A 167 -4.25 32.11 -10.48
C VAL A 167 -5.28 33.18 -10.15
N PHE A 168 -6.25 32.89 -9.27
CA PHE A 168 -7.17 33.89 -8.71
C PHE A 168 -6.45 34.96 -7.87
N VAL A 169 -5.46 34.58 -7.05
CA VAL A 169 -4.71 35.50 -6.17
C VAL A 169 -3.55 36.22 -6.89
N THR A 170 -2.93 35.60 -7.88
CA THR A 170 -1.79 36.10 -8.67
C THR A 170 -2.27 36.87 -9.91
N GLY A 171 -3.49 36.60 -10.38
CA GLY A 171 -4.22 37.52 -11.26
C GLY A 171 -4.56 38.84 -10.57
N ALA A 172 -4.67 38.84 -9.24
CA ALA A 172 -4.81 40.06 -8.43
C ALA A 172 -3.48 40.70 -8.02
N LEU A 173 -2.36 39.95 -8.01
CA LEU A 173 -1.04 40.44 -7.59
C LEU A 173 0.07 39.78 -8.45
N GLY A 174 0.70 40.58 -9.31
CA GLY A 174 1.62 40.14 -10.37
C GLY A 174 2.77 39.20 -10.00
N MET A 175 3.17 38.43 -11.01
CA MET A 175 3.97 37.19 -11.03
C MET A 175 5.42 37.23 -10.49
N ASN A 176 5.89 36.10 -9.91
CA ASN A 176 7.24 35.52 -10.13
C ASN A 176 7.57 34.15 -9.46
N MET A 177 6.61 33.41 -8.88
CA MET A 177 6.91 32.22 -8.04
C MET A 177 6.90 30.84 -8.74
N MET A 178 6.70 30.76 -10.05
CA MET A 178 6.34 29.50 -10.74
C MET A 178 7.48 28.46 -10.83
N ASN A 179 8.76 28.89 -10.88
CA ASN A 179 9.90 27.96 -11.02
C ASN A 179 10.39 27.35 -9.69
N VAL A 180 10.24 28.05 -8.57
CA VAL A 180 10.61 27.52 -7.23
C VAL A 180 9.59 26.45 -6.78
N PHE A 181 8.33 26.60 -7.20
CA PHE A 181 7.25 25.71 -6.82
C PHE A 181 7.28 24.36 -7.55
N LEU A 182 7.59 24.34 -8.86
CA LEU A 182 7.68 23.10 -9.63
C LEU A 182 8.81 22.18 -9.11
N HIS A 183 9.93 22.78 -8.70
CA HIS A 183 11.05 22.06 -8.09
C HIS A 183 10.72 21.52 -6.68
N THR A 184 9.95 22.27 -5.90
CA THR A 184 9.54 21.85 -4.54
C THR A 184 8.52 20.72 -4.60
N CYS A 185 7.56 20.76 -5.53
CA CYS A 185 6.60 19.68 -5.72
C CYS A 185 7.28 18.39 -6.19
N LEU A 186 8.15 18.44 -7.22
CA LEU A 186 8.88 17.24 -7.69
C LEU A 186 9.76 16.61 -6.59
N TYR A 187 10.42 17.43 -5.77
CA TYR A 187 11.22 16.98 -4.63
C TYR A 187 10.37 16.30 -3.54
N LEU A 188 9.16 16.80 -3.27
CA LEU A 188 8.25 16.23 -2.29
C LEU A 188 7.64 14.91 -2.76
N THR A 189 7.25 14.81 -4.04
CA THR A 189 6.71 13.56 -4.63
C THR A 189 7.76 12.46 -4.62
N GLN A 190 9.03 12.78 -4.90
CA GLN A 190 10.14 11.82 -4.88
C GLN A 190 10.47 11.32 -3.46
N LYS A 191 10.39 12.20 -2.44
CA LYS A 191 10.55 11.79 -1.03
C LYS A 191 9.38 10.98 -0.49
N ILE A 192 8.15 11.28 -0.89
CA ILE A 192 6.95 10.53 -0.48
C ILE A 192 6.94 9.14 -1.13
N LEU A 193 7.41 9.01 -2.38
CA LEU A 193 7.60 7.71 -3.04
C LEU A 193 8.65 6.85 -2.31
N PHE A 194 9.78 7.43 -1.88
CA PHE A 194 10.82 6.72 -1.12
C PHE A 194 10.41 6.39 0.33
N LEU A 195 9.53 7.17 0.95
CA LEU A 195 8.99 6.91 2.30
C LEU A 195 7.83 5.90 2.31
N SER A 196 7.34 5.46 1.14
CA SER A 196 6.15 4.62 1.02
C SER A 196 6.42 3.13 0.76
N ILE A 197 7.69 2.69 0.83
CA ILE A 197 8.04 1.28 1.01
C ILE A 197 8.04 0.99 2.52
N PRO A 198 7.05 0.28 3.09
CA PRO A 198 7.17 -0.14 4.46
C PRO A 198 8.18 -1.28 4.51
N ALA A 199 9.38 -0.96 4.97
CA ALA A 199 10.23 -1.92 5.68
C ALA A 199 9.50 -2.32 6.98
N TYR A 200 8.51 -3.21 6.88
CA TYR A 200 7.79 -3.75 8.04
C TYR A 200 7.89 -5.28 8.04
N VAL A 201 9.07 -5.76 8.45
CA VAL A 201 9.11 -6.91 9.36
C VAL A 201 9.15 -6.27 10.74
N ARG A 202 8.06 -6.36 11.52
CA ARG A 202 8.07 -5.82 12.89
C ARG A 202 9.21 -6.51 13.65
N PRO A 203 10.08 -5.76 14.36
CA PRO A 203 11.21 -6.32 15.11
C PRO A 203 10.84 -7.21 16.32
N GLN A 204 9.59 -7.64 16.45
CA GLN A 204 9.05 -8.25 17.67
C GLN A 204 8.50 -9.66 17.49
N ASP A 205 8.61 -10.27 16.31
CA ASP A 205 8.29 -11.69 16.14
C ASP A 205 9.32 -12.52 16.92
N LEU A 206 8.94 -12.88 18.16
CA LEU A 206 9.79 -13.60 19.10
C LEU A 206 10.23 -14.93 18.49
N LEU A 207 9.39 -15.53 17.65
CA LEU A 207 9.66 -16.79 17.01
C LEU A 207 10.67 -16.65 15.87
N PHE A 208 10.58 -15.62 15.04
CA PHE A 208 11.65 -15.35 14.06
C PHE A 208 12.98 -14.97 14.74
N LYS A 209 12.90 -14.18 15.82
CA LYS A 209 14.05 -13.81 16.64
C LYS A 209 14.70 -15.03 17.30
N ALA A 210 13.91 -16.01 17.74
CA ALA A 210 14.37 -17.24 18.38
C ALA A 210 15.31 -18.07 17.49
N PHE A 211 15.07 -18.11 16.18
CA PHE A 211 15.93 -18.84 15.22
C PHE A 211 17.03 -17.97 14.60
N THR A 212 17.31 -16.81 15.19
CA THR A 212 18.36 -15.92 14.73
C THR A 212 19.68 -16.21 15.45
N HIS A 213 20.74 -16.47 14.68
CA HIS A 213 22.10 -16.67 15.22
C HIS A 213 22.59 -15.44 15.99
N ALA A 214 23.33 -15.65 17.09
CA ALA A 214 23.98 -14.58 17.85
C ALA A 214 24.85 -13.67 16.96
N ASP A 215 25.58 -14.28 16.03
CA ASP A 215 26.52 -13.58 15.15
C ASP A 215 25.86 -12.72 14.08
N LYS A 216 24.56 -12.93 13.79
CA LYS A 216 23.88 -12.19 12.71
C LYS A 216 23.87 -10.69 12.98
N THR A 217 23.65 -10.31 14.24
CA THR A 217 23.64 -8.90 14.66
C THR A 217 25.04 -8.30 14.52
N GLN A 218 26.09 -9.04 14.90
CA GLN A 218 27.47 -8.59 14.74
C GLN A 218 27.85 -8.45 13.26
N PHE A 219 27.50 -9.44 12.43
CA PHE A 219 27.70 -9.37 10.98
C PHE A 219 27.04 -8.14 10.38
N HIS A 220 25.75 -7.91 10.69
CA HIS A 220 25.02 -6.76 10.19
C HIS A 220 25.62 -5.43 10.69
N ASN A 221 26.10 -5.38 11.94
CA ASN A 221 26.74 -4.19 12.49
C ASN A 221 28.09 -3.88 11.82
N ASN A 222 28.82 -4.90 11.37
CA ASN A 222 30.09 -4.78 10.65
C ASN A 222 29.93 -4.36 9.17
N LEU A 223 28.70 -4.26 8.66
CA LEU A 223 28.43 -3.72 7.33
C LEU A 223 28.49 -2.18 7.33
N THR A 224 29.12 -1.61 6.31
CA THR A 224 29.05 -0.17 6.04
C THR A 224 27.61 0.26 5.74
N PRO A 225 27.24 1.55 5.88
CA PRO A 225 25.88 2.02 5.56
C PRO A 225 25.42 1.65 4.13
N ARG A 226 26.35 1.71 3.17
CA ARG A 226 26.11 1.28 1.79
C ARG A 226 25.81 -0.22 1.72
N GLU A 227 26.66 -1.06 2.30
CA GLU A 227 26.45 -2.52 2.31
C GLU A 227 25.18 -2.93 3.07
N LYS A 228 24.77 -2.19 4.11
CA LYS A 228 23.48 -2.39 4.79
C LYS A 228 22.31 -2.14 3.83
N SER A 229 22.38 -1.08 3.03
CA SER A 229 21.37 -0.80 2.00
C SER A 229 21.33 -1.90 0.94
N GLU A 230 22.50 -2.36 0.48
CA GLU A 230 22.62 -3.44 -0.50
C GLU A 230 22.07 -4.77 0.07
N PHE A 231 22.40 -5.09 1.32
CA PHE A 231 21.88 -6.25 2.04
C PHE A 231 20.36 -6.20 2.18
N ASN A 232 19.80 -5.04 2.50
CA ASN A 232 18.35 -4.84 2.59
C ASN A 232 17.66 -5.07 1.24
N THR A 233 18.27 -4.65 0.13
CA THR A 233 17.77 -4.91 -1.23
C THR A 233 17.80 -6.41 -1.54
N VAL A 234 18.90 -7.10 -1.25
CA VAL A 234 19.00 -8.57 -1.45
C VAL A 234 17.99 -9.31 -0.57
N ALA A 235 17.86 -8.94 0.69
CA ALA A 235 16.87 -9.51 1.61
C ALA A 235 15.43 -9.26 1.13
N MET A 236 15.15 -8.10 0.53
CA MET A 236 13.85 -7.81 -0.09
C MET A 236 13.59 -8.72 -1.29
N MET A 237 14.57 -8.90 -2.19
CA MET A 237 14.45 -9.81 -3.34
C MET A 237 14.19 -11.24 -2.87
N PHE A 238 14.93 -11.72 -1.87
CA PHE A 238 14.72 -13.05 -1.29
C PHE A 238 13.30 -13.22 -0.73
N ARG A 239 12.81 -12.25 0.07
CA ARG A 239 11.45 -12.26 0.61
C ARG A 239 10.39 -12.26 -0.49
N LEU A 240 10.63 -11.53 -1.58
CA LEU A 240 9.73 -11.51 -2.74
C LEU A 240 9.71 -12.87 -3.43
N SER A 241 10.86 -13.51 -3.63
CA SER A 241 10.93 -14.86 -4.20
C SER A 241 10.18 -15.89 -3.36
N VAL A 242 10.33 -15.86 -2.03
CA VAL A 242 9.54 -16.70 -1.12
C VAL A 242 8.04 -16.39 -1.26
N ALA A 243 7.66 -15.11 -1.28
CA ALA A 243 6.25 -14.69 -1.42
C ALA A 243 5.63 -15.09 -2.77
N LEU A 244 6.44 -15.25 -3.81
CA LEU A 244 6.03 -15.74 -5.13
C LEU A 244 6.00 -17.29 -5.20
N GLY A 245 6.39 -17.99 -4.13
CA GLY A 245 6.44 -19.45 -4.11
C GLY A 245 7.61 -20.03 -4.92
N LEU A 246 8.64 -19.24 -5.22
CA LEU A 246 9.86 -19.75 -5.85
C LEU A 246 10.61 -20.64 -4.85
N ASP A 247 11.22 -21.72 -5.35
CA ASP A 247 12.05 -22.61 -4.54
C ASP A 247 13.40 -21.94 -4.23
N VAL A 248 13.40 -21.05 -3.25
CA VAL A 248 14.61 -20.36 -2.77
C VAL A 248 15.06 -20.90 -1.41
N GLN A 249 16.35 -21.16 -1.30
CA GLN A 249 17.04 -21.58 -0.11
C GLN A 249 17.75 -20.40 0.55
N THR A 250 18.07 -20.52 1.85
CA THR A 250 18.84 -19.48 2.55
C THR A 250 20.19 -19.17 1.89
N ASN A 251 20.77 -20.14 1.19
CA ASN A 251 22.00 -19.98 0.42
C ASN A 251 21.83 -19.06 -0.79
N ASP A 252 20.61 -18.92 -1.32
CA ASP A 252 20.33 -18.09 -2.49
C ASP A 252 20.42 -16.60 -2.18
N ILE A 253 20.36 -16.20 -0.90
CA ILE A 253 20.65 -14.81 -0.50
C ILE A 253 22.08 -14.44 -0.92
N VAL A 254 23.01 -15.38 -0.84
CA VAL A 254 24.41 -15.15 -1.20
C VAL A 254 24.52 -15.05 -2.72
N SER A 255 23.94 -15.98 -3.49
CA SER A 255 23.97 -15.93 -4.96
C SER A 255 23.27 -14.68 -5.53
N MET A 256 22.17 -14.22 -4.93
CA MET A 256 21.48 -12.98 -5.33
C MET A 256 22.35 -11.73 -5.19
N ALA A 257 23.39 -11.75 -4.34
CA ALA A 257 24.33 -10.64 -4.20
C ALA A 257 25.50 -10.72 -5.20
N GLN A 258 25.77 -11.89 -5.78
CA GLN A 258 26.98 -12.16 -6.57
C GLN A 258 27.17 -11.19 -7.74
N ASP A 259 26.12 -10.98 -8.53
CA ASP A 259 26.21 -10.20 -9.76
C ASP A 259 26.15 -8.68 -9.51
N ARG A 260 25.43 -8.26 -8.47
CA ARG A 260 25.12 -6.84 -8.21
C ARG A 260 25.99 -6.19 -7.16
N TYR A 261 26.47 -6.96 -6.18
CA TYR A 261 27.14 -6.44 -4.98
C TYR A 261 28.34 -7.32 -4.61
N PRO A 262 29.44 -7.33 -5.39
CA PRO A 262 30.56 -8.27 -5.22
C PRO A 262 31.24 -8.16 -3.85
N THR A 263 31.32 -6.96 -3.27
CA THR A 263 31.88 -6.76 -1.93
C THR A 263 30.99 -7.37 -0.84
N LEU A 264 29.68 -7.15 -0.92
CA LEU A 264 28.70 -7.75 -0.02
C LEU A 264 28.67 -9.28 -0.19
N TYR A 265 28.71 -9.78 -1.42
CA TYR A 265 28.81 -11.21 -1.74
C TYR A 265 29.99 -11.86 -1.02
N LYS A 266 31.20 -11.29 -1.14
CA LYS A 266 32.39 -11.81 -0.46
C LYS A 266 32.20 -11.91 1.06
N LYS A 267 31.59 -10.89 1.68
CA LYS A 267 31.29 -10.88 3.13
C LYS A 267 30.21 -11.91 3.50
N LEU A 268 29.16 -12.05 2.70
CA LEU A 268 28.10 -13.04 2.91
C LEU A 268 28.64 -14.48 2.79
N THR A 269 29.47 -14.76 1.79
CA THR A 269 30.13 -16.06 1.61
C THR A 269 31.05 -16.39 2.78
N GLN A 270 31.84 -15.42 3.24
CA GLN A 270 32.70 -15.60 4.42
C GLN A 270 31.87 -15.87 5.68
N TYR A 271 30.83 -15.09 5.92
CA TYR A 271 29.90 -15.29 7.04
C TYR A 271 29.22 -16.66 6.99
N GLN A 272 28.77 -17.11 5.82
CA GLN A 272 28.17 -18.42 5.63
C GLN A 272 29.16 -19.55 5.94
N LYS A 273 30.43 -19.40 5.55
CA LYS A 273 31.49 -20.36 5.89
C LYS A 273 31.74 -20.42 7.39
N GLU A 274 31.80 -19.28 8.07
CA GLU A 274 31.97 -19.18 9.53
C GLU A 274 30.80 -19.85 10.27
N VAL A 275 29.56 -19.55 9.87
CA VAL A 275 28.35 -20.19 10.43
C VAL A 275 28.37 -21.70 10.22
N SER A 276 28.80 -22.17 9.04
CA SER A 276 28.89 -23.61 8.74
C SER A 276 29.93 -24.33 9.61
N VAL A 277 31.09 -23.69 9.86
CA VAL A 277 32.11 -24.24 10.76
C VAL A 277 31.58 -24.31 12.19
N LYS A 278 30.92 -23.25 12.68
CA LYS A 278 30.31 -23.25 14.02
C LYS A 278 29.24 -24.33 14.15
N GLU A 279 28.40 -24.48 13.12
CA GLU A 279 27.37 -25.51 13.09
C GLU A 279 27.99 -26.91 13.13
N TYR A 280 29.08 -27.16 12.38
CA TYR A 280 29.79 -28.44 12.38
C TYR A 280 30.32 -28.86 13.76
N MET A 281 30.69 -27.88 14.60
CA MET A 281 31.16 -28.13 15.97
C MET A 281 30.04 -28.44 16.97
N LEU A 282 28.76 -28.34 16.58
CA LEU A 282 27.64 -28.65 17.45
C LEU A 282 27.44 -30.17 17.60
N PRO A 283 26.87 -30.63 18.72
CA PRO A 283 26.46 -32.02 18.89
C PRO A 283 25.59 -32.50 17.71
N GLU A 284 25.74 -33.76 17.28
CA GLU A 284 25.02 -34.31 16.11
C GLU A 284 23.51 -34.10 16.21
N ARG A 285 22.94 -34.29 17.42
CA ARG A 285 21.52 -34.09 17.66
C ARG A 285 21.06 -32.65 17.43
N VAL A 286 21.88 -31.67 17.84
CA VAL A 286 21.63 -30.23 17.62
C VAL A 286 21.75 -29.89 16.13
N ARG A 287 22.77 -30.44 15.44
CA ARG A 287 22.91 -30.28 13.98
C ARG A 287 21.71 -30.86 13.22
N LYS A 288 21.24 -32.05 13.62
CA LYS A 288 20.04 -32.67 13.06
C LYS A 288 18.80 -31.79 13.28
N PHE A 289 18.59 -31.29 14.50
CA PHE A 289 17.51 -30.34 14.81
C PHE A 289 17.54 -29.10 13.89
N ILE A 290 18.71 -28.48 13.70
CA ILE A 290 18.86 -27.30 12.84
C ILE A 290 18.51 -27.63 11.39
N ARG A 291 19.01 -28.75 10.88
CA ARG A 291 18.76 -29.23 9.52
C ARG A 291 17.28 -29.52 9.28
N ASP A 292 16.64 -30.21 10.22
CA ASP A 292 15.23 -30.58 10.17
C ASP A 292 14.33 -29.33 10.22
N ARG A 293 14.65 -28.33 11.07
CA ARG A 293 13.87 -27.07 11.09
C ARG A 293 14.11 -26.18 9.87
N ARG A 294 15.32 -26.16 9.30
CA ARG A 294 15.59 -25.46 8.03
C ARG A 294 14.86 -26.09 6.84
N SER A 295 14.75 -27.43 6.80
CA SER A 295 14.02 -28.12 5.73
C SER A 295 12.50 -27.92 5.84
N GLU A 296 11.97 -27.86 7.08
CA GLU A 296 10.55 -27.57 7.33
C GLU A 296 10.14 -26.14 6.98
N PHE A 297 11.05 -25.17 7.01
CA PHE A 297 10.76 -23.77 6.68
C PHE A 297 10.09 -23.62 5.31
N ARG A 298 10.42 -24.48 4.33
CA ARG A 298 9.74 -24.48 3.02
C ARG A 298 8.27 -24.85 3.13
N ALA A 299 7.95 -25.84 3.96
CA ALA A 299 6.58 -26.30 4.17
C ALA A 299 5.71 -25.25 4.88
N TRP A 300 6.32 -24.22 5.50
CA TRP A 300 5.56 -23.13 6.12
C TRP A 300 4.96 -22.18 5.09
N PHE A 301 5.49 -22.10 3.87
CA PHE A 301 5.04 -21.12 2.88
C PHE A 301 4.68 -21.77 1.53
N PRO A 302 3.76 -22.74 1.47
CA PRO A 302 3.29 -23.25 0.19
C PRO A 302 2.74 -22.09 -0.66
N ASN A 303 3.33 -21.90 -1.84
CA ASN A 303 3.01 -20.80 -2.75
C ASN A 303 3.15 -19.40 -2.12
N GLY A 304 4.08 -19.22 -1.18
CA GLY A 304 4.35 -17.94 -0.51
C GLY A 304 3.32 -17.53 0.56
N VAL A 305 2.41 -18.44 0.90
CA VAL A 305 1.36 -18.21 1.90
C VAL A 305 1.67 -19.02 3.15
N LEU A 306 1.67 -18.35 4.31
CA LEU A 306 1.92 -19.04 5.59
C LEU A 306 0.86 -20.12 5.82
N ASP A 307 1.27 -21.38 5.73
CA ASP A 307 0.52 -22.52 6.22
C ASP A 307 0.63 -22.55 7.74
N SER A 308 -0.44 -22.06 8.37
CA SER A 308 -0.54 -21.94 9.81
C SER A 308 -0.49 -23.31 10.52
N GLN A 309 -0.93 -24.39 9.86
CA GLN A 309 -0.89 -25.73 10.42
C GLN A 309 0.51 -26.33 10.34
N ALA A 310 1.18 -26.19 9.18
CA ALA A 310 2.57 -26.63 9.03
C ALA A 310 3.50 -25.88 9.99
N PHE A 311 3.27 -24.57 10.17
CA PHE A 311 3.99 -23.75 11.12
C PHE A 311 3.75 -24.17 12.58
N ALA A 312 2.48 -24.34 12.99
CA ALA A 312 2.14 -24.81 14.34
C ALA A 312 2.74 -26.20 14.62
N ARG A 313 2.70 -27.11 13.64
CA ARG A 313 3.36 -28.42 13.74
C ARG A 313 4.86 -28.28 13.97
N SER A 314 5.53 -27.41 13.21
CA SER A 314 6.97 -27.19 13.34
C SER A 314 7.35 -26.59 14.71
N ALA A 315 6.58 -25.60 15.19
CA ALA A 315 6.77 -25.03 16.52
C ALA A 315 6.60 -26.08 17.64
N ARG A 316 5.60 -26.97 17.51
CA ARG A 316 5.38 -28.09 18.41
C ARG A 316 6.55 -29.07 18.39
N LEU A 317 6.98 -29.50 17.20
CA LEU A 317 8.12 -30.41 17.04
C LEU A 317 9.40 -29.80 17.63
N SER A 318 9.62 -28.50 17.43
CA SER A 318 10.71 -27.77 18.08
C SER A 318 10.66 -27.89 19.60
N GLY A 319 9.51 -27.60 20.21
CA GLY A 319 9.38 -27.68 21.67
C GLY A 319 9.62 -29.10 22.21
N LEU A 320 9.09 -30.12 21.54
CA LEU A 320 9.25 -31.53 21.93
C LEU A 320 10.71 -32.00 21.79
N GLU A 321 11.34 -31.73 20.65
CA GLU A 321 12.73 -32.15 20.41
C GLU A 321 13.71 -31.46 21.36
N ILE A 322 13.49 -30.19 21.70
CA ILE A 322 14.32 -29.47 22.67
C ILE A 322 14.09 -29.99 24.09
N ALA A 323 12.86 -30.34 24.46
CA ALA A 323 12.57 -30.93 25.76
C ALA A 323 13.31 -32.27 25.96
N ASP A 324 13.47 -33.05 24.89
CA ASP A 324 14.15 -34.35 24.89
C ASP A 324 15.69 -34.27 24.75
N MET A 325 16.25 -33.07 24.52
CA MET A 325 17.70 -32.85 24.52
C MET A 325 18.28 -32.89 25.94
N THR A 326 19.51 -33.41 26.05
CA THR A 326 20.31 -33.32 27.29
C THR A 326 20.60 -31.85 27.65
N GLU A 327 20.97 -31.60 28.91
CA GLU A 327 21.32 -30.23 29.34
C GLU A 327 22.48 -29.64 28.54
N PHE A 328 23.50 -30.45 28.24
CA PHE A 328 24.62 -30.06 27.39
C PHE A 328 24.19 -29.69 25.97
N GLU A 329 23.34 -30.50 25.34
CA GLU A 329 22.81 -30.22 23.99
C GLU A 329 21.94 -28.96 23.96
N ARG A 330 21.07 -28.76 24.96
CA ARG A 330 20.28 -27.52 25.09
C ARG A 330 21.16 -26.30 25.28
N ALA A 331 22.19 -26.39 26.11
CA ALA A 331 23.14 -25.30 26.32
C ALA A 331 23.86 -24.94 25.01
N ALA A 332 24.32 -25.95 24.25
CA ALA A 332 24.92 -25.72 22.93
C ALA A 332 23.93 -25.09 21.94
N LEU A 333 22.68 -25.56 21.91
CA LEU A 333 21.63 -25.01 21.07
C LEU A 333 21.31 -23.55 21.43
N PHE A 334 21.20 -23.22 22.72
CA PHE A 334 20.93 -21.85 23.17
C PHE A 334 22.13 -20.92 23.01
N ALA A 335 23.36 -21.42 23.11
CA ALA A 335 24.55 -20.64 22.75
C ALA A 335 24.54 -20.27 21.26
N TYR A 336 24.06 -21.18 20.41
CA TYR A 336 23.93 -20.95 18.98
C TYR A 336 22.73 -20.04 18.63
N PHE A 337 21.59 -20.23 19.30
CA PHE A 337 20.36 -19.44 19.18
C PHE A 337 19.96 -18.81 20.53
N PRO A 338 20.52 -17.64 20.90
CA PRO A 338 20.36 -17.06 22.23
C PRO A 338 18.92 -16.73 22.60
N HIS A 339 18.10 -16.34 21.63
CA HIS A 339 16.70 -15.98 21.85
C HIS A 339 15.75 -17.19 21.87
N LEU A 340 16.24 -18.40 21.59
CA LEU A 340 15.40 -19.60 21.63
C LEU A 340 15.00 -19.95 23.07
N ARG A 341 15.86 -19.64 24.05
CA ARG A 341 15.50 -19.75 25.47
C ARG A 341 14.33 -18.82 25.81
N GLU A 342 14.38 -17.56 25.37
CA GLU A 342 13.30 -16.57 25.57
C GLU A 342 11.95 -17.10 25.03
N LEU A 343 11.97 -17.74 23.85
CA LEU A 343 10.76 -18.33 23.25
C LEU A 343 10.21 -19.49 24.09
N ILE A 344 11.06 -20.43 24.50
CA ILE A 344 10.61 -21.64 25.24
C ILE A 344 10.10 -21.28 26.63
N GLU A 345 10.69 -20.27 27.26
CA GLU A 345 10.28 -19.82 28.59
C GLU A 345 9.00 -18.97 28.56
N ASN A 346 8.63 -18.44 27.38
CA ASN A 346 7.47 -17.58 27.18
C ASN A 346 6.15 -18.29 27.60
N PRO A 347 5.29 -17.65 28.42
CA PRO A 347 4.01 -18.22 28.84
C PRO A 347 3.08 -18.61 27.68
N HIS A 348 3.03 -17.81 26.62
CA HIS A 348 2.21 -18.10 25.44
C HIS A 348 2.74 -19.33 24.69
N PHE A 349 4.06 -19.50 24.59
CA PHE A 349 4.63 -20.69 23.98
C PHE A 349 4.35 -21.94 24.81
N LYS A 350 4.48 -21.85 26.14
CA LYS A 350 4.10 -22.95 27.05
C LYS A 350 2.62 -23.30 26.95
N ALA A 351 1.74 -22.29 26.91
CA ALA A 351 0.30 -22.50 26.72
C ALA A 351 -0.02 -23.14 25.37
N PHE A 352 0.64 -22.70 24.30
CA PHE A 352 0.56 -23.30 22.97
C PHE A 352 0.97 -24.79 23.00
N MET A 353 2.04 -25.15 23.71
CA MET A 353 2.51 -26.53 23.82
C MET A 353 1.52 -27.47 24.52
N LEU A 354 0.61 -26.94 25.36
CA LEU A 354 -0.46 -27.73 26.00
C LEU A 354 -1.61 -28.06 25.03
N GLN A 355 -1.84 -27.22 24.02
CA GLN A 355 -2.92 -27.39 23.03
C GLN A 355 -2.43 -27.05 21.61
N PRO A 356 -1.54 -27.87 21.02
CA PRO A 356 -0.80 -27.50 19.81
C PRO A 356 -1.55 -27.78 18.50
N TYR A 357 -2.83 -28.15 18.56
CA TYR A 357 -3.57 -28.65 17.39
C TYR A 357 -4.12 -27.56 16.49
N GLU A 358 -4.18 -26.31 16.96
CA GLU A 358 -4.69 -25.19 16.18
C GLU A 358 -3.80 -23.97 16.27
N PHE A 359 -3.78 -23.18 15.20
CA PHE A 359 -3.17 -21.86 15.18
C PHE A 359 -4.02 -20.91 16.04
N ASN A 360 -3.80 -21.00 17.35
CA ASN A 360 -4.60 -20.34 18.38
C ASN A 360 -4.11 -18.91 18.66
N ASN A 361 -4.78 -18.24 19.61
CA ASN A 361 -4.45 -16.87 19.99
C ASN A 361 -3.05 -16.75 20.62
N GLU A 362 -2.56 -17.81 21.27
CA GLU A 362 -1.21 -17.85 21.86
C GLU A 362 -0.13 -17.76 20.79
N LEU A 363 -0.26 -18.57 19.73
CA LEU A 363 0.69 -18.54 18.61
C LEU A 363 0.61 -17.23 17.83
N ARG A 364 -0.58 -16.62 17.75
CA ARG A 364 -0.74 -15.26 17.20
C ARG A 364 -0.04 -14.21 18.05
N ALA A 365 -0.08 -14.34 19.38
CA ALA A 365 0.59 -13.42 20.30
C ALA A 365 2.11 -13.50 20.17
N LEU A 366 2.67 -14.69 19.91
CA LEU A 366 4.11 -14.86 19.66
C LEU A 366 4.60 -14.23 18.35
N MET A 367 3.70 -14.09 17.37
CA MET A 367 3.99 -13.49 16.06
C MET A 367 3.65 -11.99 15.98
N ALA A 368 2.93 -11.45 16.97
CA ALA A 368 2.41 -10.07 16.97
C ALA A 368 3.44 -9.08 17.50
#